data_AF-A0A3E3DNS0-F1
#
_entry.id   AF-A0A3E3DNS0-F1
#
_cell.length_a   1.000
_cell.length_b   1.000
_cell.length_c   1.000
_cell.angle_alpha   90.00
_cell.angle_beta   90.00
_cell.angle_gamma   90.00
#
_symmetry.space_group_name_H-M   'P 1'
#
loop_
_entity.id
_entity.type
_entity.pdbx_description
1 polymer ?
#
loop_
_entity_poly.entity_id
_entity_poly.type
_entity_poly.pdbx_seq_one_letter_code
_entity_poly.pdbx_strand_id
1 'polypeptide(L)'
;MRQIRLFFLFISVAILLTACKNNEIGEQKVDSKNLEYYSQSEVFLPLGSVVQVEDGTIFMISGYCKSITNKEEGHVFDYQGVYYPEGDLSDGQVYLFDKADIVEIKFVGYETDESKDFAKKLISEFRR
;
A
#
# COMPACT_ATOMS: atom_id res chain seq x y z
N MET A 1 7.09 -12.45 -61.76
CA MET A 1 7.93 -12.59 -60.54
C MET A 1 8.25 -11.23 -59.88
N ARG A 2 7.24 -10.39 -59.57
CA ARG A 2 7.46 -9.07 -58.90
C ARG A 2 6.46 -8.72 -57.79
N GLN A 3 5.47 -9.58 -57.53
CA GLN A 3 4.43 -9.34 -56.52
C GLN A 3 4.60 -10.15 -55.22
N ILE A 4 5.49 -11.15 -55.18
CA ILE A 4 5.68 -12.01 -54.00
C ILE A 4 6.75 -11.45 -53.04
N ARG A 5 7.71 -10.65 -53.53
CA ARG A 5 8.74 -10.03 -52.67
C ARG A 5 8.23 -8.86 -51.82
N LEU A 6 7.12 -8.23 -52.21
CA LEU A 6 6.56 -7.12 -51.46
C LEU A 6 5.73 -7.61 -50.26
N PHE A 7 5.11 -8.79 -50.35
CA PHE A 7 4.31 -9.35 -49.26
C PHE A 7 5.15 -9.84 -48.07
N PHE A 8 6.34 -10.39 -48.33
CA PHE A 8 7.24 -10.87 -47.28
C PHE A 8 7.94 -9.76 -46.49
N LEU A 9 8.08 -8.55 -47.05
CA LEU A 9 8.66 -7.41 -46.32
C LEU A 9 7.67 -6.80 -45.31
N PHE A 10 6.36 -6.94 -45.53
CA PHE A 10 5.34 -6.46 -44.59
C PHE A 10 5.13 -7.41 -43.40
N ILE A 11 5.34 -8.72 -43.59
CA ILE A 11 5.19 -9.70 -42.53
C ILE A 11 6.30 -9.56 -41.47
N SER A 12 7.52 -9.15 -41.85
CA SER A 12 8.62 -8.98 -40.87
C SER A 12 8.48 -7.72 -40.00
N VAL A 13 7.80 -6.68 -40.46
CA VAL A 13 7.54 -5.46 -39.67
C VAL A 13 6.39 -5.66 -38.68
N ALA A 14 5.39 -6.47 -39.04
CA ALA A 14 4.24 -6.76 -38.16
C ALA A 14 4.64 -7.52 -36.88
N ILE A 15 5.65 -8.39 -36.94
CA ILE A 15 6.07 -9.21 -35.79
C ILE A 15 6.80 -8.36 -34.73
N LEU A 16 7.51 -7.29 -35.12
CA LEU A 16 8.17 -6.38 -34.16
C LEU A 16 7.19 -5.49 -33.39
N LEU A 17 6.00 -5.21 -33.91
CA LEU A 17 5.01 -4.36 -33.22
C LEU A 17 4.20 -5.10 -32.15
N THR A 18 4.21 -6.44 -32.15
CA THR A 18 3.54 -7.26 -31.13
C THR A 18 4.38 -7.52 -29.87
N ALA A 19 5.66 -7.16 -29.85
CA ALA A 19 6.53 -7.37 -28.69
C ALA A 19 6.32 -6.34 -27.55
N CYS A 20 5.49 -5.31 -27.75
CA CYS A 20 5.07 -4.37 -26.70
C CYS A 20 3.62 -4.60 -26.25
N LYS A 21 3.19 -5.85 -26.13
CA LYS A 21 1.95 -6.21 -25.44
C LYS A 21 2.21 -7.46 -24.64
N ASN A 22 2.69 -7.28 -23.41
CA ASN A 22 2.56 -8.18 -22.27
C ASN A 22 3.43 -7.63 -21.13
N ASN A 23 3.02 -6.49 -20.60
CA ASN A 23 3.26 -6.20 -19.20
C ASN A 23 2.15 -5.28 -18.71
N GLU A 24 0.91 -5.78 -18.75
CA GLU A 24 -0.08 -5.32 -17.78
C GLU A 24 0.44 -5.85 -16.44
N ILE A 25 1.22 -5.05 -15.73
CA ILE A 25 1.35 -5.17 -14.29
C ILE A 25 -0.10 -5.01 -13.81
N GLY A 26 -0.74 -6.14 -13.51
CA GLY A 26 -2.15 -6.15 -13.14
C GLY A 26 -2.34 -5.19 -11.99
N GLU A 27 -3.16 -4.17 -12.19
CA GLU A 27 -3.76 -3.43 -11.09
C GLU A 27 -4.44 -4.47 -10.20
N GLN A 28 -3.86 -4.77 -9.03
CA GLN A 28 -4.59 -5.52 -8.01
C GLN A 28 -5.77 -4.65 -7.62
N LYS A 29 -6.95 -5.00 -8.14
CA LYS A 29 -8.21 -4.37 -7.77
C LYS A 29 -8.39 -4.57 -6.26
N VAL A 30 -8.23 -3.48 -5.50
CA VAL A 30 -8.54 -3.44 -4.07
C VAL A 30 -9.99 -3.90 -3.91
N ASP A 31 -10.22 -4.92 -3.08
CA ASP A 31 -11.58 -5.39 -2.79
C ASP A 31 -12.34 -4.26 -2.09
N SER A 32 -13.26 -3.64 -2.81
CA SER A 32 -14.11 -2.54 -2.35
C SER A 32 -14.78 -2.81 -1.00
N LYS A 33 -15.09 -4.07 -0.68
CA LYS A 33 -15.72 -4.43 0.59
C LYS A 33 -14.76 -4.31 1.78
N ASN A 34 -13.49 -4.66 1.58
CA ASN A 34 -12.48 -4.54 2.63
C ASN A 34 -12.14 -3.07 2.87
N LEU A 35 -12.10 -2.26 1.81
CA LEU A 35 -11.88 -0.82 1.90
C LEU A 35 -12.96 -0.13 2.73
N GLU A 36 -14.23 -0.36 2.42
CA GLU A 36 -15.37 0.22 3.14
C GLU A 36 -15.35 -0.17 4.63
N TYR A 37 -15.03 -1.45 4.92
CA TYR A 37 -14.90 -1.92 6.29
C TYR A 37 -13.86 -1.12 7.09
N TYR A 38 -12.62 -0.95 6.59
CA TYR A 38 -11.59 -0.22 7.35
C TYR A 38 -11.85 1.27 7.47
N SER A 39 -12.53 1.87 6.49
CA SER A 39 -12.93 3.28 6.55
C SER A 39 -13.98 3.56 7.63
N GLN A 40 -14.76 2.56 8.02
CA GLN A 40 -15.87 2.69 8.99
C GLN A 40 -15.61 1.94 10.31
N SER A 41 -14.44 1.34 10.46
CA SER A 41 -14.11 0.48 11.59
C SER A 41 -12.99 1.07 12.44
N GLU A 42 -13.02 0.81 13.75
CA GLU A 42 -11.92 1.11 14.68
C GLU A 42 -10.75 0.11 14.54
N VAL A 43 -10.87 -0.89 13.66
CA VAL A 43 -9.84 -1.91 13.45
C VAL A 43 -8.63 -1.34 12.73
N PHE A 44 -7.45 -1.70 13.22
CA PHE A 44 -6.17 -1.35 12.62
C PHE A 44 -6.03 -1.94 11.21
N LEU A 45 -5.50 -1.13 10.30
CA LEU A 45 -5.13 -1.60 8.96
C LEU A 45 -4.00 -2.62 9.03
N PRO A 46 -3.99 -3.68 8.19
CA PRO A 46 -2.89 -4.64 8.16
C PRO A 46 -1.55 -4.00 7.79
N LEU A 47 -0.45 -4.62 8.21
CA LEU A 47 0.89 -4.22 7.79
C LEU A 47 1.04 -4.31 6.27
N GLY A 48 1.80 -3.40 5.69
CA GLY A 48 1.93 -3.27 4.24
C GLY A 48 0.75 -2.56 3.57
N SER A 49 -0.27 -2.12 4.31
CA SER A 49 -1.29 -1.21 3.77
C SER A 49 -0.64 0.09 3.34
N VAL A 50 -1.08 0.63 2.21
CA VAL A 50 -0.61 1.91 1.66
C VAL A 50 -1.71 2.94 1.84
N VAL A 51 -1.37 4.05 2.49
CA VAL A 51 -2.32 5.10 2.87
C VAL A 51 -1.77 6.47 2.49
N GLN A 52 -2.67 7.40 2.21
CA GLN A 52 -2.36 8.80 2.03
C GLN A 52 -2.82 9.57 3.28
N VAL A 53 -1.97 10.44 3.80
CA VAL A 53 -2.30 11.36 4.91
C VAL A 53 -2.62 12.77 4.41
N GLU A 54 -3.04 13.67 5.29
CA GLU A 54 -3.58 14.99 4.95
C GLU A 54 -2.69 15.85 4.03
N ASP A 55 -1.36 15.78 4.19
CA ASP A 55 -0.41 16.56 3.38
C ASP A 55 -0.18 15.99 1.97
N GLY A 56 -0.88 14.89 1.63
CA GLY A 56 -0.75 14.19 0.37
C GLY A 56 0.37 13.15 0.34
N THR A 57 1.17 13.03 1.40
CA THR A 57 2.23 12.03 1.50
C THR A 57 1.64 10.63 1.59
N ILE A 58 2.28 9.69 0.88
CA ILE A 58 1.87 8.29 0.85
C ILE A 58 2.85 7.47 1.67
N PHE A 59 2.31 6.73 2.65
CA PHE A 59 3.07 5.86 3.52
C PHE A 59 2.61 4.41 3.39
N MET A 60 3.54 3.48 3.52
CA MET A 60 3.26 2.08 3.81
C MET A 60 3.36 1.84 5.31
N ILE A 61 2.32 1.27 5.90
CA ILE A 61 2.28 0.94 7.34
C ILE A 61 3.26 -0.19 7.63
N SER A 62 4.23 0.06 8.52
CA SER A 62 5.31 -0.86 8.91
C SER A 62 5.27 -1.26 10.38
N GLY A 63 4.44 -0.61 11.20
CA GLY A 63 4.28 -0.94 12.62
C GLY A 63 3.06 -0.29 13.26
N TYR A 64 2.80 -0.65 14.52
CA TYR A 64 1.66 -0.19 15.31
C TYR A 64 2.10 0.39 16.66
N CYS A 65 1.25 1.24 17.23
CA CYS A 65 1.27 1.63 18.64
C CYS A 65 2.65 2.10 19.15
N LYS A 66 3.28 3.03 18.43
CA LYS A 66 4.62 3.53 18.77
C LYS A 66 4.52 4.76 19.68
N SER A 67 5.25 4.76 20.80
CA SER A 67 5.33 5.92 21.69
C SER A 67 6.63 6.73 21.50
N ILE A 68 6.54 8.05 21.73
CA ILE A 68 7.71 8.92 21.83
C ILE A 68 7.97 9.17 23.33
N THR A 69 9.01 8.55 23.88
CA THR A 69 9.33 8.54 25.32
C THR A 69 9.74 9.90 25.89
N ASN A 70 9.74 10.98 25.11
CA ASN A 70 10.43 12.23 25.42
C ASN A 70 9.50 13.42 25.76
N LYS A 71 8.19 13.20 25.94
CA LYS A 71 7.26 14.21 26.46
C LYS A 71 6.40 13.62 27.57
N GLU A 72 6.15 14.42 28.60
CA GLU A 72 5.48 14.08 29.86
C GLU A 72 4.01 13.63 29.70
N GLU A 73 3.48 13.57 28.48
CA GLU A 73 2.24 12.88 28.13
C GLU A 73 2.55 11.98 26.93
N GLY A 74 2.88 10.72 27.21
CA GLY A 74 3.33 9.75 26.20
C GLY A 74 2.22 9.37 25.24
N HIS A 75 2.06 10.13 24.15
CA HIS A 75 1.16 9.77 23.06
C HIS A 75 1.65 8.48 22.39
N VAL A 76 0.70 7.57 22.13
CA VAL A 76 0.93 6.33 21.40
C VAL A 76 0.25 6.48 20.06
N PHE A 77 1.05 6.63 19.00
CA PHE A 77 0.53 6.72 17.64
C PHE A 77 0.00 5.38 17.17
N ASP A 78 -1.13 5.38 16.47
CA ASP A 78 -1.71 4.16 15.93
C ASP A 78 -0.74 3.43 14.98
N TYR A 79 -0.06 4.18 14.11
CA TYR A 79 0.77 3.63 13.05
C TYR A 79 2.19 4.20 13.04
N GLN A 80 3.09 3.33 12.60
CA GLN A 80 4.42 3.67 12.11
C GLN A 80 4.45 3.36 10.60
N GLY A 81 4.88 4.32 9.78
CA GLY A 81 4.99 4.15 8.33
C GLY A 81 6.35 4.53 7.77
N VAL A 82 6.61 4.06 6.57
CA VAL A 82 7.75 4.43 5.72
C VAL A 82 7.22 4.98 4.41
N TYR A 83 7.99 5.83 3.73
CA TYR A 83 7.58 6.39 2.43
C TYR A 83 7.26 5.29 1.43
N TYR A 84 6.25 5.50 0.59
CA TYR A 84 5.92 4.59 -0.50
C TYR A 84 6.10 5.31 -1.85
N PRO A 85 6.78 4.69 -2.84
CA PRO A 85 7.29 3.31 -2.88
C PRO A 85 8.71 3.12 -2.32
N GLU A 86 9.36 4.18 -1.83
CA GLU A 86 10.78 4.21 -1.47
C GLU A 86 11.16 3.24 -0.34
N GLY A 87 10.26 3.04 0.63
CA GLY A 87 10.54 2.30 1.85
C GLY A 87 11.44 3.08 2.81
N ASP A 88 12.23 2.35 3.60
CA ASP A 88 13.23 2.92 4.52
C ASP A 88 14.59 2.98 3.83
N LEU A 89 14.94 4.16 3.29
CA LEU A 89 16.18 4.40 2.55
C LEU A 89 17.27 5.08 3.38
N SER A 90 16.98 5.52 4.61
CA SER A 90 17.91 6.30 5.44
C SER A 90 17.66 6.04 6.92
N ASP A 91 18.71 5.78 7.70
CA ASP A 91 18.74 5.54 9.16
C ASP A 91 17.42 5.73 9.94
N GLY A 92 16.46 4.83 9.71
CA GLY A 92 15.26 4.68 10.54
C GLY A 92 14.31 5.87 10.57
N GLN A 93 14.20 6.64 9.48
CA GLN A 93 13.18 7.69 9.38
C GLN A 93 11.79 7.06 9.23
N VAL A 94 11.21 6.70 10.37
CA VAL A 94 9.81 6.28 10.46
C VAL A 94 8.92 7.47 10.71
N TYR A 95 7.77 7.50 10.04
CA TYR A 95 6.74 8.50 10.26
C TYR A 95 5.69 7.92 11.21
N LEU A 96 5.27 8.70 12.21
CA LEU A 96 4.27 8.30 13.19
C LEU A 96 2.99 9.11 12.96
N PHE A 97 1.85 8.43 12.89
CA PHE A 97 0.57 9.04 12.59
C PHE A 97 -0.58 8.21 13.16
N ASP A 98 -1.70 8.86 13.37
CA ASP A 98 -2.92 8.23 13.85
C ASP A 98 -3.84 7.84 12.70
N LYS A 99 -4.80 6.95 12.98
CA LYS A 99 -5.80 6.57 11.98
C LYS A 99 -6.61 7.77 11.49
N ALA A 100 -6.80 8.78 12.34
CA ALA A 100 -7.52 10.01 12.00
C ALA A 100 -6.80 10.84 10.92
N ASP A 101 -5.48 10.69 10.77
CA ASP A 101 -4.69 11.43 9.79
C ASP A 101 -4.79 10.83 8.37
N ILE A 102 -5.37 9.62 8.24
CA ILE A 102 -5.52 8.92 6.96
C ILE A 102 -6.71 9.50 6.19
N VAL A 103 -6.44 10.09 5.03
CA VAL A 103 -7.48 10.62 4.14
C VAL A 103 -7.92 9.63 3.08
N GLU A 104 -7.05 8.67 2.72
CA GLU A 104 -7.36 7.66 1.71
C GLU A 104 -6.54 6.38 1.94
N ILE A 105 -7.19 5.23 1.82
CA ILE A 105 -6.54 3.92 1.81
C ILE A 105 -6.33 3.52 0.34
N LYS A 106 -5.07 3.55 -0.12
CA LYS A 106 -4.69 3.21 -1.50
C LYS A 106 -4.62 1.70 -1.71
N PHE A 107 -4.21 0.96 -0.68
CA PHE A 107 -4.07 -0.48 -0.69
C PHE A 107 -4.23 -1.05 0.73
N VAL A 108 -4.93 -2.18 0.84
CA VAL A 108 -5.01 -2.94 2.09
C VAL A 108 -3.91 -4.00 2.08
N GLY A 109 -3.09 -3.99 3.12
CA GLY A 109 -1.96 -4.89 3.31
C GLY A 109 -2.37 -6.35 3.41
N TYR A 110 -1.37 -7.22 3.49
CA TYR A 110 -1.61 -8.65 3.56
C TYR A 110 -2.27 -9.03 4.89
N GLU A 111 -3.38 -9.75 4.81
CA GLU A 111 -4.19 -10.12 5.97
C GLU A 111 -4.31 -11.64 6.10
N THR A 112 -4.06 -12.14 7.31
CA THR A 112 -4.25 -13.54 7.73
C THR A 112 -5.17 -13.58 8.96
N ASP A 113 -5.62 -14.77 9.35
CA ASP A 113 -6.37 -14.93 10.59
C ASP A 113 -5.55 -14.50 11.82
N GLU A 114 -4.23 -14.75 11.80
CA GLU A 114 -3.30 -14.28 12.82
C GLU A 114 -3.25 -12.74 12.88
N SER A 115 -3.15 -12.06 11.73
CA SER A 115 -3.11 -10.59 11.73
C SER A 115 -4.44 -9.98 12.17
N LYS A 116 -5.58 -10.62 11.86
CA LYS A 116 -6.90 -10.21 12.35
C LYS A 116 -7.01 -10.33 13.86
N ASP A 117 -6.55 -11.44 14.42
CA ASP A 117 -6.58 -11.65 15.87
C ASP A 117 -5.62 -10.70 16.59
N PHE A 118 -4.46 -10.42 16.00
CA PHE A 118 -3.55 -9.41 16.50
C PHE A 118 -4.18 -8.01 16.48
N ALA A 119 -4.87 -7.62 15.40
CA ALA A 119 -5.56 -6.33 15.31
C ALA A 119 -6.63 -6.16 16.39
N LYS A 120 -7.40 -7.22 16.72
CA LYS A 120 -8.35 -7.20 17.85
C LYS A 120 -7.65 -6.98 19.19
N LYS A 121 -6.49 -7.62 19.39
CA LYS A 121 -5.69 -7.47 20.60
C LYS A 121 -5.20 -6.01 20.75
N LEU A 122 -4.72 -5.40 19.68
CA LEU A 122 -4.26 -4.00 19.68
C LEU A 122 -5.34 -3.05 20.19
N ILE A 123 -6.59 -3.19 19.73
CA ILE A 123 -7.72 -2.36 20.18
C ILE A 123 -7.92 -2.51 21.70
N SER A 124 -7.93 -3.75 22.20
CA SER A 124 -8.18 -4.03 23.62
C SER A 124 -7.08 -3.52 24.56
N GLU A 125 -5.85 -3.41 24.07
CA GLU A 125 -4.68 -3.02 24.87
C GLU A 125 -4.36 -1.52 24.77
N PHE A 126 -4.54 -0.91 23.59
CA PHE A 126 -4.07 0.45 23.32
C PHE A 126 -5.17 1.49 23.09
N ARG A 127 -6.43 1.10 22.83
CA ARG A 127 -7.57 2.02 22.66
C ARG A 127 -8.61 1.86 23.76
N ARG A 128 -8.23 2.17 25.01
CA ARG A 128 -9.14 2.23 26.18
C ARG A 128 -9.78 3.60 26.36
#